data_AF-A0A4Q6F041-F1
#
_entry.id   AF-A0A4Q6F041-F1
#
_cell.length_a   1.000
_cell.length_b   1.000
_cell.length_c   1.000
_cell.angle_alpha   90.00
_cell.angle_beta   90.00
_cell.angle_gamma   90.00
#
_symmetry.space_group_name_H-M   'P 1'
#
loop_
_entity.id
_entity.type
_entity.pdbx_description
1 polymer ?
#
loop_
_entity_poly.entity_id
_entity_poly.type
_entity_poly.pdbx_seq_one_letter_code
_entity_poly.pdbx_strand_id
1 'polypeptide(L)'
;MKDPNLVRKETLPIEDVLPLIVYTPKELSAKSYPEAMKIIAGDPINVTSLKLQTFKSSGVRCKICGAKGAYFAKEKYAADPHFHLNLYCLKGDEEVLMTKDHVIPIAKGGRDKLNNYQTLCIDCNRRKASSTAERVKKAKLKGR
;
A
#
# COMPACT_ATOMS: atom_id res chain seq x y z
N MET A 1 1.82 8.65 -16.20
CA MET A 1 2.76 9.75 -15.96
C MET A 1 2.92 9.92 -14.46
N LYS A 2 4.16 9.94 -13.93
CA LYS A 2 4.40 10.21 -12.50
C LYS A 2 3.97 11.65 -12.19
N ASP A 3 3.37 11.87 -11.02
CA ASP A 3 3.01 13.23 -10.59
C ASP A 3 4.29 14.07 -10.48
N PRO A 4 4.41 15.19 -11.21
CA PRO A 4 5.63 16.01 -11.21
C PRO A 4 5.92 16.65 -9.85
N ASN A 5 4.94 16.72 -8.94
CA ASN A 5 5.11 17.28 -7.60
C ASN A 5 5.53 16.25 -6.56
N LEU A 6 5.56 14.95 -6.93
CA LEU A 6 5.97 13.88 -6.04
C LEU A 6 7.49 13.70 -6.12
N VAL A 7 8.19 14.13 -5.06
CA VAL A 7 9.64 13.99 -4.98
C VAL A 7 9.99 12.61 -4.45
N ARG A 8 10.74 11.83 -5.25
CA ARG A 8 11.32 10.55 -4.84
C ARG A 8 12.78 10.76 -4.43
N LYS A 9 13.12 10.37 -3.20
CA LYS A 9 14.50 10.45 -2.71
C LYS A 9 15.30 9.21 -3.07
N GLU A 10 14.75 8.02 -2.87
CA GLU A 10 15.42 6.74 -3.15
C GLU A 10 14.41 5.58 -3.16
N THR A 11 14.87 4.40 -3.58
CA THR A 11 14.14 3.13 -3.50
C THR A 11 14.80 2.19 -2.50
N LEU A 12 13.98 1.43 -1.77
CA LEU A 12 14.37 0.53 -0.70
C LEU A 12 13.85 -0.88 -0.98
N PRO A 13 14.65 -1.94 -0.75
CA PRO A 13 14.21 -3.33 -0.83
C PRO A 13 13.02 -3.62 0.09
N ILE A 14 12.21 -4.61 -0.27
CA ILE A 14 10.99 -4.96 0.49
C ILE A 14 11.36 -5.57 1.83
N GLU A 15 12.36 -6.45 1.82
CA GLU A 15 12.94 -7.15 2.94
C GLU A 15 13.51 -6.23 4.02
N ASP A 16 13.99 -5.04 3.64
CA ASP A 16 14.51 -4.05 4.58
C ASP A 16 13.38 -3.23 5.24
N VAL A 17 12.28 -3.03 4.52
CA VAL A 17 11.17 -2.18 4.98
C VAL A 17 10.14 -2.96 5.81
N LEU A 18 9.74 -4.17 5.38
CA LEU A 18 8.66 -4.91 6.03
C LEU A 18 8.91 -5.22 7.53
N PRO A 19 10.13 -5.56 7.97
CA PRO A 19 10.42 -5.78 9.39
C PRO A 19 10.18 -4.53 10.24
N LEU A 20 10.42 -3.33 9.68
CA LEU A 20 10.34 -2.06 10.40
C LEU A 20 8.89 -1.62 10.71
N ILE A 21 7.92 -2.08 9.93
CA ILE A 21 6.50 -1.74 10.06
C ILE A 21 5.93 -2.25 11.39
N VAL A 22 5.28 -1.36 12.12
CA VAL A 22 4.68 -1.66 13.44
C VAL A 22 3.16 -1.71 13.32
N TYR A 23 2.55 -2.72 13.93
CA TYR A 23 1.10 -2.84 13.98
C TYR A 23 0.56 -1.96 15.10
N THR A 24 -0.36 -1.08 14.75
CA THR A 24 -1.11 -0.28 15.72
C THR A 24 -2.59 -0.34 15.41
N PRO A 25 -3.45 -0.39 16.44
CA PRO A 25 -4.86 -0.09 16.29
C PRO A 25 -5.06 1.24 15.55
N LYS A 26 -6.09 1.32 14.71
CA LYS A 26 -6.38 2.52 13.91
C LYS A 26 -6.66 3.74 14.79
N GLU A 27 -7.15 3.48 15.99
CA GLU A 27 -7.58 4.45 16.98
C GLU A 27 -6.40 5.15 17.68
N LEU A 28 -5.19 4.60 17.57
CA LEU A 28 -3.99 5.20 18.13
C LEU A 28 -3.35 6.16 17.11
N SER A 29 -3.19 7.42 17.53
CA SER A 29 -2.48 8.42 16.74
C SER A 29 -0.97 8.22 16.82
N ALA A 30 -0.22 8.70 15.82
CA ALA A 30 1.24 8.72 15.86
C ALA A 30 1.79 9.56 17.04
N LYS A 31 1.03 10.53 17.57
CA LYS A 31 1.39 11.29 18.77
C LYS A 31 1.34 10.45 20.05
N SER A 32 0.49 9.43 20.06
CA SER A 32 0.24 8.56 21.21
C SER A 32 1.10 7.30 21.18
N TYR A 33 1.94 7.13 20.15
CA TYR A 33 2.68 5.90 19.91
C TYR A 33 4.15 6.21 19.55
N PRO A 34 5.07 6.16 20.52
CA PRO A 34 6.48 6.54 20.33
C PRO A 34 7.18 5.78 19.19
N GLU A 35 6.82 4.53 18.96
CA GLU A 35 7.40 3.70 17.90
C GLU A 35 6.81 3.97 16.49
N ALA A 36 5.91 4.95 16.35
CA ALA A 36 5.28 5.26 15.07
C ALA A 36 6.28 5.82 14.06
N MET A 37 7.29 6.55 14.51
CA MET A 37 8.31 7.16 13.67
C MET A 37 9.62 6.37 13.77
N LYS A 38 10.15 5.92 12.64
CA LYS A 38 11.47 5.30 12.56
C LYS A 38 12.35 6.04 11.56
N ILE A 39 13.65 6.12 11.85
CA ILE A 39 14.63 6.64 10.90
C ILE A 39 14.90 5.56 9.86
N ILE A 40 14.61 5.87 8.59
CA ILE A 40 14.83 4.97 7.46
C ILE A 40 15.63 5.74 6.41
N ALA A 41 16.87 5.29 6.19
CA ALA A 41 17.83 5.97 5.33
C ALA A 41 17.93 7.48 5.64
N GLY A 42 18.08 7.80 6.92
CA GLY A 42 18.32 9.16 7.42
C GLY A 42 17.09 10.05 7.60
N ASP A 43 15.88 9.61 7.20
CA ASP A 43 14.66 10.41 7.36
C ASP A 43 13.66 9.75 8.32
N PRO A 44 12.93 10.54 9.14
CA PRO A 44 11.84 10.01 9.96
C PRO A 44 10.63 9.65 9.09
N ILE A 45 10.16 8.41 9.21
CA ILE A 45 9.02 7.87 8.47
C ILE A 45 8.01 7.27 9.44
N ASN A 46 6.73 7.57 9.21
CA ASN A 46 5.64 6.90 9.93
C ASN A 46 5.48 5.46 9.42
N VAL A 47 5.88 4.49 10.25
CA VAL A 47 5.84 3.05 9.95
C VAL A 47 4.56 2.35 10.42
N THR A 48 3.61 3.08 10.98
CA THR A 48 2.33 2.55 11.49
C THR A 48 1.14 2.84 10.59
N SER A 49 1.36 3.45 9.42
CA SER A 49 0.24 3.70 8.50
C SER A 49 -0.50 2.40 8.13
N LEU A 50 -1.83 2.45 8.04
CA LEU A 50 -2.65 1.28 7.67
C LEU A 50 -2.23 0.68 6.32
N LYS A 51 -1.70 1.51 5.41
CA LYS A 51 -1.16 1.07 4.12
C LYS A 51 0.03 0.13 4.31
N LEU A 52 1.00 0.53 5.11
CA LEU A 52 2.18 -0.29 5.41
C LEU A 52 1.79 -1.54 6.19
N GLN A 53 0.94 -1.40 7.22
CA GLN A 53 0.43 -2.56 7.96
C GLN A 53 -0.28 -3.57 7.04
N THR A 54 -1.01 -3.11 6.03
CA THR A 54 -1.66 -3.99 5.03
C THR A 54 -0.64 -4.74 4.18
N PHE A 55 0.42 -4.08 3.74
CA PHE A 55 1.47 -4.74 2.95
C PHE A 55 2.22 -5.80 3.77
N LYS A 56 2.40 -5.57 5.08
CA LYS A 56 2.98 -6.56 5.99
C LYS A 56 2.03 -7.74 6.25
N SER A 57 0.74 -7.47 6.50
CA SER A 57 -0.23 -8.51 6.90
C SER A 57 -0.82 -9.30 5.72
N SER A 58 -1.25 -8.60 4.67
CA SER A 58 -1.86 -9.21 3.48
C SER A 58 -0.82 -9.67 2.45
N GLY A 59 0.42 -9.21 2.61
CA GLY A 59 1.54 -9.42 1.71
C GLY A 59 1.60 -8.42 0.56
N VAL A 60 2.72 -8.42 -0.16
CA VAL A 60 3.03 -7.45 -1.22
C VAL A 60 2.53 -7.85 -2.62
N ARG A 61 1.64 -8.83 -2.73
CA ARG A 61 1.07 -9.27 -4.02
C ARG A 61 -0.32 -8.71 -4.23
N CYS A 62 -0.59 -8.23 -5.45
CA CYS A 62 -1.93 -7.79 -5.83
C CYS A 62 -2.90 -8.98 -5.76
N LYS A 63 -3.91 -8.89 -4.90
CA LYS A 63 -4.89 -9.98 -4.74
C LYS A 63 -5.75 -10.24 -5.96
N ILE A 64 -5.77 -9.38 -7.00
CA ILE A 64 -6.49 -9.63 -8.26
C ILE A 64 -5.59 -10.18 -9.36
N CYS A 65 -4.53 -9.47 -9.75
CA CYS A 65 -3.70 -9.85 -10.90
C CYS A 65 -2.42 -10.62 -10.55
N GLY A 66 -2.08 -10.77 -9.26
CA GLY A 66 -0.90 -11.51 -8.82
C GLY A 66 0.42 -10.76 -8.88
N ALA A 67 0.46 -9.56 -9.49
CA ALA A 67 1.65 -8.71 -9.56
C ALA A 67 2.30 -8.56 -8.17
N LYS A 68 3.60 -8.88 -8.07
CA LYS A 68 4.40 -8.81 -6.85
C LYS A 68 5.01 -7.42 -6.74
N GLY A 69 4.96 -6.81 -5.56
CA GLY A 69 5.76 -5.62 -5.26
C GLY A 69 7.24 -5.88 -5.55
N ALA A 70 7.93 -4.87 -6.07
CA ALA A 70 9.34 -4.88 -6.41
C ALA A 70 10.17 -4.13 -5.35
N TYR A 71 9.76 -2.93 -4.94
CA TYR A 71 10.45 -2.11 -3.95
C TYR A 71 9.51 -1.07 -3.32
N PHE A 72 9.95 -0.48 -2.22
CA PHE A 72 9.37 0.74 -1.68
C PHE A 72 10.11 1.96 -2.22
N ALA A 73 9.39 3.02 -2.58
CA ALA A 73 9.95 4.33 -2.87
C ALA A 73 9.73 5.25 -1.66
N LYS A 74 10.79 5.95 -1.25
CA LYS A 74 10.72 7.00 -0.23
C LYS A 74 10.39 8.32 -0.92
N GLU A 75 9.15 8.78 -0.74
CA GLU A 75 8.57 9.87 -1.52
C GLU A 75 7.78 10.85 -0.65
N LYS A 76 7.70 12.11 -1.06
CA LYS A 76 6.86 13.12 -0.42
C LYS A 76 6.42 14.20 -1.39
N TYR A 77 5.31 14.88 -1.10
CA TYR A 77 5.01 16.17 -1.71
C TYR A 77 5.69 17.30 -0.92
N ALA A 78 5.82 18.47 -1.54
CA ALA A 78 6.45 19.63 -0.89
C ALA A 78 5.73 20.07 0.40
N ALA A 79 4.41 19.88 0.46
CA ALA A 79 3.58 20.21 1.62
C ALA A 79 3.67 19.16 2.75
N ASP A 80 4.20 17.97 2.49
CA ASP A 80 4.31 16.93 3.51
C ASP A 80 5.54 17.16 4.39
N PRO A 81 5.39 17.17 5.73
CA PRO A 81 6.51 17.37 6.64
C PRO A 81 7.48 16.19 6.68
N HIS A 82 7.03 15.00 6.28
CA HIS A 82 7.78 13.75 6.38
C HIS A 82 7.67 12.93 5.10
N PHE A 83 8.66 12.07 4.87
CA PHE A 83 8.61 11.11 3.78
C PHE A 83 7.62 9.98 4.08
N HIS A 84 7.04 9.46 3.01
CA HIS A 84 6.21 8.28 2.99
C HIS A 84 6.87 7.16 2.20
N LEU A 85 6.51 5.93 2.53
CA LEU A 85 6.89 4.75 1.75
C LEU A 85 5.73 4.32 0.87
N ASN A 86 5.95 4.25 -0.44
CA ASN A 86 5.01 3.76 -1.43
C ASN A 86 5.56 2.48 -2.06
N LEU A 87 4.75 1.42 -2.06
CA LEU A 87 5.14 0.15 -2.67
C LEU A 87 4.81 0.20 -4.16
N TYR A 88 5.75 -0.21 -5.02
CA TYR A 88 5.55 -0.33 -6.46
C TYR A 88 5.74 -1.77 -6.91
N CYS A 89 4.99 -2.20 -7.91
CA CYS A 89 5.30 -3.39 -8.71
C CYS A 89 5.71 -2.97 -10.12
N LEU A 90 6.33 -3.89 -10.84
CA LEU A 90 6.67 -3.71 -12.25
C LEU A 90 5.70 -4.50 -13.12
N LYS A 91 5.18 -3.88 -14.18
CA LYS A 91 4.41 -4.53 -15.23
C LYS A 91 5.09 -4.24 -16.56
N GLY A 92 5.97 -5.14 -16.99
CA GLY A 92 6.99 -4.79 -17.98
C GLY A 92 7.92 -3.75 -17.38
N ASP A 93 8.20 -2.68 -18.12
CA ASP A 93 9.06 -1.58 -17.69
C ASP A 93 8.29 -0.47 -16.93
N GLU A 94 6.98 -0.62 -16.76
CA GLU A 94 6.16 0.36 -16.06
C GLU A 94 6.07 0.10 -14.55
N GLU A 95 6.35 1.14 -13.78
CA GLU A 95 6.09 1.17 -12.35
C GLU A 95 4.61 1.40 -12.05
N VAL A 96 4.02 0.48 -11.30
CA VAL A 96 2.61 0.53 -10.92
C VAL A 96 2.48 0.59 -9.40
N LEU A 97 1.85 1.65 -8.91
CA LEU A 97 1.62 1.85 -7.48
C LEU A 97 0.77 0.71 -6.89
N MET A 98 1.20 0.20 -5.75
CA MET A 98 0.47 -0.72 -4.91
C MET A 98 -0.28 0.06 -3.82
N THR A 99 -1.51 -0.35 -3.56
CA THR A 99 -2.46 0.35 -2.70
C THR A 99 -3.07 -0.60 -1.68
N LYS A 100 -3.51 -0.02 -0.57
CA LYS A 100 -4.44 -0.66 0.37
C LYS A 100 -5.86 -0.52 -0.18
N ASP A 101 -6.63 -1.59 -0.10
CA ASP A 101 -8.07 -1.58 -0.39
C ASP A 101 -8.80 -2.57 0.52
N HIS A 102 -10.12 -2.45 0.62
CA HIS A 102 -10.93 -3.37 1.42
C HIS A 102 -11.24 -4.67 0.65
N VAL A 103 -11.24 -5.82 1.34
CA VAL A 103 -11.68 -7.12 0.79
C VAL A 103 -13.17 -7.06 0.47
N ILE A 104 -13.96 -6.75 1.49
CA ILE A 104 -15.37 -6.38 1.37
C ILE A 104 -15.43 -4.85 1.32
N PRO A 105 -15.96 -4.23 0.24
CA PRO A 105 -16.13 -2.78 0.16
C PRO A 105 -16.95 -2.23 1.32
N ILE A 106 -16.62 -1.00 1.78
CA ILE A 106 -17.39 -0.30 2.83
C ILE A 106 -18.87 -0.22 2.45
N ALA A 107 -19.18 0.12 1.19
CA ALA A 107 -20.56 0.18 0.67
C ALA A 107 -21.34 -1.14 0.74
N LYS A 108 -20.67 -2.26 1.06
CA LYS A 108 -21.25 -3.60 1.23
C LYS A 108 -21.08 -4.13 2.66
N GLY A 109 -20.92 -3.24 3.64
CA GLY A 109 -20.75 -3.59 5.05
C GLY A 109 -19.33 -4.00 5.44
N GLY A 110 -18.34 -3.71 4.59
CA GLY A 110 -16.94 -3.96 4.89
C GLY A 110 -16.44 -3.14 6.07
N ARG A 111 -15.80 -3.80 7.04
CA ARG A 111 -15.20 -3.13 8.21
C ARG A 111 -13.93 -2.39 7.83
N ASP A 112 -13.69 -1.25 8.46
CA ASP A 112 -12.42 -0.51 8.31
C ASP A 112 -11.37 -1.00 9.32
N LYS A 113 -10.98 -2.27 9.18
CA LYS A 113 -10.03 -2.97 10.06
C LYS A 113 -8.99 -3.74 9.24
N LEU A 114 -7.82 -3.98 9.83
CA LEU A 114 -6.69 -4.63 9.17
C LEU A 114 -7.04 -5.98 8.53
N ASN A 115 -7.90 -6.78 9.16
CA ASN A 115 -8.35 -8.08 8.64
C ASN A 115 -9.26 -7.99 7.39
N ASN A 116 -9.78 -6.81 7.08
CA ASN A 116 -10.54 -6.55 5.86
C ASN A 116 -9.72 -5.75 4.85
N TYR A 117 -8.40 -5.55 5.06
CA TYR A 117 -7.55 -4.90 4.08
C TYR A 117 -6.80 -5.92 3.21
N GLN A 118 -6.55 -5.51 1.97
CA GLN A 118 -5.78 -6.26 0.99
C GLN A 118 -4.92 -5.35 0.13
N THR A 119 -3.85 -5.93 -0.38
CA THR A 119 -2.94 -5.27 -1.32
C THR A 119 -3.46 -5.40 -2.75
N LEU A 120 -3.63 -4.27 -3.45
CA LEU A 120 -3.98 -4.22 -4.86
C LEU A 120 -3.09 -3.22 -5.62
N CYS A 121 -2.66 -3.55 -6.84
CA CYS A 121 -2.14 -2.50 -7.73
C CYS A 121 -3.26 -1.49 -8.06
N ILE A 122 -2.89 -0.25 -8.35
CA ILE A 122 -3.84 0.86 -8.58
C ILE A 122 -4.87 0.52 -9.66
N ASP A 123 -4.48 -0.14 -10.74
CA ASP A 123 -5.40 -0.52 -11.82
C ASP A 123 -6.45 -1.53 -11.35
N CYS A 124 -6.02 -2.51 -10.55
CA CYS A 124 -6.94 -3.51 -10.03
C CYS A 124 -7.85 -2.93 -8.95
N ASN A 125 -7.35 -1.99 -8.15
CA ASN A 125 -8.15 -1.28 -7.17
C ASN A 125 -9.24 -0.44 -7.86
N ARG A 126 -8.87 0.37 -8.86
CA ARG A 126 -9.81 1.14 -9.69
C ARG A 126 -10.89 0.27 -10.33
N ARG A 127 -10.50 -0.87 -10.93
CA ARG A 127 -11.47 -1.83 -11.51
C ARG A 127 -12.34 -2.53 -10.47
N LYS A 128 -11.83 -2.73 -9.24
CA LYS A 128 -12.62 -3.34 -8.18
C LYS A 128 -13.74 -2.39 -7.75
N ALA A 129 -13.44 -1.11 -7.55
CA ALA A 129 -14.39 -0.13 -7.05
C ALA A 129 -15.19 -0.72 -5.85
N SER A 130 -16.51 -0.69 -5.92
CA SER A 130 -17.44 -1.27 -4.94
C SER A 130 -17.77 -2.77 -5.16
N SER A 131 -16.99 -3.48 -5.97
CA SER A 131 -17.05 -4.95 -6.15
C SER A 131 -16.05 -5.69 -5.25
N THR A 132 -15.97 -7.03 -5.36
CA THR A 132 -14.98 -7.85 -4.65
C THR A 132 -13.88 -8.31 -5.61
N ALA A 133 -12.69 -8.60 -5.06
CA ALA A 133 -11.57 -9.08 -5.87
C ALA A 133 -11.93 -10.36 -6.65
N GLU A 134 -12.69 -11.27 -6.04
CA GLU A 134 -13.16 -12.50 -6.67
C GLU A 134 -14.07 -12.24 -7.87
N ARG A 135 -15.03 -11.31 -7.75
CA ARG A 135 -15.92 -10.94 -8.85
C ARG A 135 -15.14 -10.39 -10.03
N VAL A 136 -14.15 -9.52 -9.77
CA VAL A 136 -13.28 -8.95 -10.82
C VAL A 136 -12.44 -10.04 -11.49
N LYS A 137 -11.89 -10.99 -10.73
CA LYS A 137 -11.13 -12.12 -11.28
C LYS A 137 -11.99 -12.98 -12.21
N LYS A 138 -13.21 -13.35 -11.76
CA LYS A 138 -14.14 -14.16 -12.56
C LYS A 138 -14.50 -13.47 -13.87
N ALA A 139 -14.73 -12.15 -13.86
CA ALA A 139 -14.99 -11.39 -15.08
C ALA A 139 -13.81 -11.41 -16.06
N LYS A 140 -12.57 -11.32 -15.56
CA LYS A 140 -11.35 -11.44 -16.39
C LYS A 140 -11.17 -12.80 -17.07
N LEU A 141 -11.61 -13.88 -16.42
CA LEU A 141 -11.50 -15.24 -16.96
C LEU A 141 -12.57 -15.53 -18.02
N LYS A 142 -13.74 -14.89 -17.93
CA LYS A 142 -14.85 -15.08 -18.88
C LYS A 142 -14.72 -14.27 -20.18
N GLY A 143 -13.82 -13.30 -20.22
CA GLY A 143 -13.56 -12.46 -21.39
C GLY A 143 -12.27 -12.82 -22.16
N ARG A 144 -11.79 -14.06 -22.01
CA ARG A 144 -10.65 -14.63 -22.74
C ARG A 144 -11.11 -15.82 -23.56
#